data_AF-A0A1J3J9W1-F1
#
_entry.id   AF-A0A1J3J9W1-F1
#
_cell.length_a   1.000
_cell.length_b   1.000
_cell.length_c   1.000
_cell.angle_alpha   90.00
_cell.angle_beta   90.00
_cell.angle_gamma   90.00
#
_symmetry.space_group_name_H-M   'P 1'
#
loop_
_entity.id
_entity.type
_entity.pdbx_description
1 polymer ?
#
loop_
_entity_poly.entity_id
_entity_poly.type
_entity_poly.pdbx_seq_one_letter_code
_entity_poly.pdbx_strand_id
1 'polypeptide(L)'
;STNVANELGAGNLVAARASATVAISIAAVESSAMSFALFLSRHVWGYAYSNVPEVIRYAAEITPILCISIVMDSLSASLTGVVRGSGKQKVGAYVNIAAFYIIGIPMGLLFCFILDLKVKGLWIGILSGCTLQTLTL
;
A
#
# COMPACT_ATOMS: atom_id res chain seq x y z
N SER A 1 12.15 8.58 6.24
CA SER A 1 12.84 8.03 7.43
C SER A 1 14.00 8.91 7.85
N THR A 2 14.91 9.28 6.95
CA THR A 2 16.12 10.08 7.24
C THR A 2 15.82 11.43 7.89
N ASN A 3 14.94 12.25 7.30
CA ASN A 3 14.61 13.56 7.86
C ASN A 3 13.93 13.46 9.24
N VAL A 4 13.01 12.51 9.41
CA VAL A 4 12.35 12.25 10.70
C VAL A 4 13.38 11.84 11.77
N ALA A 5 14.33 10.96 11.42
CA ALA A 5 15.40 10.54 12.32
C ALA A 5 16.36 11.69 12.66
N ASN A 6 16.70 12.53 11.68
CA ASN A 6 17.59 13.67 11.86
C ASN A 6 16.99 14.72 12.82
N GLU A 7 15.73 15.09 12.62
CA GLU A 7 15.04 16.05 13.47
C GLU A 7 14.78 15.50 14.89
N LEU A 8 14.47 14.21 15.01
CA LEU A 8 14.37 13.55 16.32
C LEU A 8 15.73 13.52 17.04
N GLY A 9 16.82 13.21 16.33
CA GLY A 9 18.17 13.25 16.87
C GLY A 9 18.62 14.65 17.29
N ALA A 10 18.12 15.69 16.62
CA ALA A 10 18.34 17.09 16.97
C ALA A 10 17.42 17.58 18.11
N GLY A 11 16.52 16.74 18.64
CA GLY A 11 15.56 17.11 19.69
C GLY A 11 14.39 17.98 19.21
N ASN A 12 14.24 18.18 17.90
CA ASN A 12 13.21 19.03 17.31
C ASN A 12 11.96 18.23 16.94
N LEU A 13 11.08 18.02 17.93
CA LEU A 13 9.84 17.26 17.75
C LEU A 13 8.87 17.91 16.75
N VAL A 14 8.88 19.24 16.64
CA VAL A 14 8.00 19.98 15.72
C VAL A 14 8.43 19.72 14.28
N ALA A 15 9.72 19.84 13.99
CA ALA A 15 10.26 19.59 12.66
C ALA A 15 10.19 18.09 12.27
N ALA A 16 10.33 17.17 13.22
CA ALA A 16 10.12 15.75 12.98
C ALA A 16 8.69 15.44 12.55
N ARG A 17 7.68 16.04 13.21
CA ARG A 17 6.26 15.92 12.81
C ARG A 17 6.00 16.57 11.45
N ALA A 18 6.53 17.76 11.21
CA ALA A 18 6.40 18.43 9.91
C ALA A 18 7.00 17.58 8.78
N SER A 19 8.18 16.99 9.00
CA SER A 19 8.82 16.09 8.04
C SER A 19 7.98 14.84 7.74
N ALA A 20 7.33 14.27 8.76
CA ALA A 20 6.42 13.15 8.58
C ALA A 20 5.17 13.55 7.78
N THR A 21 4.54 14.68 8.10
CA THR A 21 3.36 15.19 7.38
C THR A 21 3.69 15.47 5.91
N VAL A 22 4.82 16.13 5.63
CA VAL A 22 5.26 16.42 4.26
C VAL A 22 5.50 15.12 3.48
N ALA A 23 6.15 14.13 4.09
CA ALA A 23 6.38 12.85 3.44
C ALA A 23 5.06 12.14 3.07
N ILE A 24 4.09 12.13 3.99
CA ILE A 24 2.76 11.53 3.75
C ILE A 24 2.01 12.29 2.65
N SER A 25 2.05 13.62 2.65
CA SER A 25 1.40 14.44 1.63
C SER A 25 2.00 14.21 0.24
N ILE A 26 3.32 14.13 0.12
CA ILE A 26 3.99 13.84 -1.14
C ILE A 26 3.60 12.44 -1.64
N ALA A 27 3.62 11.44 -0.77
CA ALA A 27 3.22 10.08 -1.10
C ALA A 27 1.75 9.99 -1.56
N ALA A 28 0.85 10.74 -0.92
CA ALA A 28 -0.56 10.79 -1.31
C ALA A 28 -0.74 11.41 -2.70
N VAL A 29 -0.03 12.50 -3.01
CA VAL A 29 -0.10 13.16 -4.33
C VAL A 29 0.51 12.28 -5.42
N GLU A 30 1.69 11.72 -5.18
CA GLU A 30 2.40 10.85 -6.12
C GLU A 30 1.58 9.59 -6.44
N SER A 31 1.10 8.89 -5.42
CA SER A 31 0.31 7.68 -5.61
C SER A 31 -1.04 7.95 -6.27
N SER A 32 -1.68 9.09 -5.99
CA SER A 32 -2.90 9.50 -6.67
C SER A 32 -2.65 9.79 -8.15
N ALA A 33 -1.56 10.48 -8.48
CA ALA A 33 -1.17 10.76 -9.87
C ALA A 33 -0.85 9.47 -10.63
N MET A 34 -0.08 8.56 -10.04
CA MET A 34 0.21 7.25 -10.62
C MET A 34 -1.04 6.40 -10.82
N SER A 35 -1.92 6.36 -9.82
CA SER A 35 -3.18 5.62 -9.89
C SER A 35 -4.09 6.17 -10.98
N PHE A 36 -4.14 7.49 -11.13
CA PHE A 36 -4.92 8.14 -12.18
C PHE A 36 -4.36 7.84 -13.58
N ALA A 37 -3.04 7.94 -13.76
CA ALA A 37 -2.38 7.60 -15.02
C ALA A 37 -2.58 6.12 -15.41
N LEU A 38 -2.50 5.21 -14.43
CA LEU A 38 -2.76 3.79 -14.63
C LEU A 38 -4.22 3.52 -14.99
N PHE A 39 -5.16 4.21 -14.34
CA PHE A 39 -6.58 4.09 -14.64
C PHE A 39 -6.91 4.55 -16.07
N LEU A 40 -6.32 5.66 -16.53
CA LEU A 40 -6.49 6.14 -17.90
C LEU A 40 -5.92 5.17 -18.93
N SER A 41 -4.80 4.51 -18.60
CA SER A 41 -4.14 3.53 -19.47
C SER A 41 -4.65 2.09 -19.29
N ARG A 42 -5.75 1.87 -18.56
CA ARG A 42 -6.29 0.52 -18.19
C ARG A 42 -6.45 -0.47 -19.33
N HIS A 43 -6.70 0.01 -20.55
CA HIS A 43 -6.88 -0.84 -21.74
C HIS A 43 -5.60 -1.04 -22.57
N VAL A 44 -4.51 -0.36 -22.22
CA VAL A 44 -3.26 -0.34 -22.99
C VAL A 44 -2.13 -1.04 -22.21
N TRP A 45 -2.02 -0.81 -20.90
CA TRP A 45 -0.88 -1.32 -20.12
C TRP A 45 -0.79 -2.85 -20.08
N GLY A 46 -1.92 -3.57 -20.21
CA GLY A 46 -1.94 -5.03 -20.26
C GLY A 46 -1.14 -5.62 -21.43
N TYR A 47 -1.06 -4.90 -22.55
CA TYR A 47 -0.27 -5.31 -23.73
C TYR A 47 1.24 -5.27 -23.47
N ALA A 48 1.71 -4.52 -22.47
CA ALA A 48 3.12 -4.50 -22.11
C ALA A 48 3.58 -5.82 -21.45
N TYR A 49 2.65 -6.59 -20.87
CA TYR A 49 2.96 -7.80 -20.09
C TYR A 49 2.49 -9.10 -20.74
N SER A 50 1.46 -9.04 -21.59
CA SER A 50 0.90 -10.24 -22.21
C SER A 50 0.34 -9.94 -23.60
N ASN A 51 0.46 -10.91 -24.49
CA ASN A 51 -0.20 -10.91 -25.81
C ASN A 51 -1.51 -11.71 -25.81
N VAL A 52 -1.89 -12.31 -24.68
CA VAL A 52 -3.11 -13.11 -24.56
C VAL A 52 -4.31 -12.18 -24.28
N PRO A 53 -5.31 -12.11 -25.19
CA PRO A 53 -6.43 -11.17 -25.06
C PRO A 53 -7.21 -11.32 -23.75
N GLU A 54 -7.36 -12.56 -23.27
CA GLU A 54 -8.06 -12.85 -22.02
C GLU A 54 -7.36 -12.24 -20.80
N VAL A 55 -6.02 -12.31 -20.76
CA VAL A 55 -5.20 -11.73 -19.68
C VAL A 55 -5.26 -10.21 -19.73
N ILE A 56 -5.22 -9.61 -20.93
CA ILE A 56 -5.31 -8.16 -21.11
C ILE A 56 -6.69 -7.65 -20.64
N ARG A 57 -7.77 -8.35 -21.00
CA ARG A 57 -9.13 -8.00 -20.55
C ARG A 57 -9.23 -8.10 -19.04
N TYR A 58 -8.69 -9.16 -18.45
CA TYR A 58 -8.68 -9.34 -17.01
C TYR A 58 -7.85 -8.25 -16.30
N ALA A 59 -6.69 -7.89 -16.84
CA ALA A 59 -5.84 -6.80 -16.34
C ALA A 59 -6.60 -5.46 -16.30
N ALA A 60 -7.35 -5.15 -17.37
CA ALA A 60 -8.20 -3.96 -17.42
C ALA A 60 -9.32 -3.98 -16.37
N GLU A 61 -9.91 -5.14 -16.08
CA GLU A 61 -10.94 -5.30 -15.05
C GLU A 61 -10.41 -5.13 -13.62
N ILE A 62 -9.19 -5.61 -13.34
CA ILE A 62 -8.58 -5.50 -12.00
C ILE A 62 -7.89 -4.15 -11.77
N THR A 63 -7.66 -3.36 -12.83
CA THR A 63 -6.97 -2.06 -12.74
C THR A 63 -7.55 -1.14 -11.65
N PRO A 64 -8.88 -1.01 -11.44
CA PRO A 64 -9.41 -0.18 -10.36
C PRO A 64 -8.96 -0.65 -8.95
N ILE A 65 -8.90 -1.95 -8.72
CA ILE A 65 -8.42 -2.53 -7.45
C ILE A 65 -6.92 -2.26 -7.28
N LEU A 66 -6.15 -2.35 -8.38
CA LEU A 66 -4.73 -2.05 -8.41
C LEU A 66 -4.46 -0.57 -8.09
N CYS A 67 -5.24 0.36 -8.65
CA CYS A 67 -5.16 1.79 -8.32
C CYS A 67 -5.35 2.04 -6.81
N ILE A 68 -6.36 1.43 -6.19
CA ILE A 68 -6.59 1.56 -4.74
C ILE A 68 -5.38 1.01 -3.96
N SER A 69 -4.82 -0.09 -4.43
CA SER A 69 -3.67 -0.73 -3.78
C SER A 69 -2.42 0.14 -3.83
N ILE A 70 -2.15 0.81 -4.95
CA ILE A 70 -1.02 1.75 -5.09
C ILE A 70 -1.11 2.88 -4.05
N VAL A 71 -2.30 3.44 -3.85
CA VAL A 71 -2.51 4.50 -2.85
C VAL A 71 -2.29 3.97 -1.43
N MET A 72 -2.86 2.81 -1.10
CA MET A 72 -2.72 2.20 0.22
C MET A 72 -1.27 1.78 0.52
N ASP A 73 -0.57 1.23 -0.46
CA ASP A 73 0.82 0.81 -0.33
C ASP A 73 1.74 2.02 -0.14
N SER A 74 1.52 3.11 -0.87
CA SER A 74 2.30 4.35 -0.72
C SER A 74 2.11 4.98 0.68
N LEU A 75 0.89 4.96 1.20
CA LEU A 75 0.59 5.42 2.56
C LEU A 75 1.24 4.51 3.62
N SER A 76 1.06 3.19 3.50
CA SER A 76 1.64 2.19 4.41
C SER A 76 3.18 2.28 4.42
N ALA A 77 3.80 2.46 3.25
CA ALA A 77 5.24 2.61 3.10
C ALA A 77 5.76 3.89 3.77
N SER A 78 5.03 5.00 3.62
CA SER A 78 5.36 6.28 4.25
C SER A 78 5.28 6.20 5.78
N LEU A 79 4.21 5.64 6.33
CA LEU A 79 4.04 5.43 7.77
C LEU A 79 5.12 4.51 8.33
N THR A 80 5.37 3.38 7.67
CA THR A 80 6.48 2.48 8.04
C THR A 80 7.83 3.17 7.96
N GLY A 81 8.02 4.12 7.02
CA GLY A 81 9.18 4.99 6.94
C GLY A 81 9.32 5.96 8.12
N VAL A 82 8.21 6.50 8.62
CA VAL A 82 8.17 7.37 9.81
C VAL A 82 8.47 6.58 11.09
N VAL A 83 7.87 5.39 11.23
CA VAL A 83 8.09 4.47 12.36
C VAL A 83 9.56 4.05 12.44
N ARG A 84 10.16 3.70 11.30
CA ARG A 84 11.60 3.42 11.20
C ARG A 84 12.44 4.65 11.55
N GLY A 85 12.09 5.82 11.02
CA GLY A 85 12.75 7.09 11.36
C GLY A 85 12.68 7.43 12.85
N SER A 86 11.64 6.97 13.53
CA SER A 86 11.44 7.15 14.98
C SER A 86 12.12 6.09 15.84
N GLY A 87 12.85 5.14 15.24
CA GLY A 87 13.49 4.03 15.95
C GLY A 87 12.53 2.92 16.42
N LYS A 88 11.23 3.01 16.10
CA LYS A 88 10.18 2.08 16.55
C LYS A 88 9.96 0.89 15.61
N GLN A 89 10.97 0.52 14.84
CA GLN A 89 10.91 -0.55 13.83
C GLN A 89 10.47 -1.92 14.37
N LYS A 90 10.77 -2.25 15.64
CA LYS A 90 10.32 -3.50 16.27
C LYS A 90 8.79 -3.56 16.34
N VAL A 91 8.15 -2.48 16.78
CA VAL A 91 6.69 -2.37 16.85
C VAL A 91 6.11 -2.46 15.44
N GLY A 92 6.69 -1.73 14.48
CA GLY A 92 6.24 -1.81 13.08
C GLY A 92 6.34 -3.21 12.48
N ALA A 93 7.38 -3.98 12.83
CA ALA A 93 7.52 -5.36 12.38
C ALA A 93 6.43 -6.28 12.95
N TYR A 94 6.13 -6.18 14.26
CA TYR A 94 5.04 -6.96 14.87
C TYR A 94 3.68 -6.63 14.26
N VAL A 95 3.39 -5.34 14.06
CA VAL A 95 2.14 -4.89 13.41
C VAL A 95 2.06 -5.43 11.97
N ASN A 96 3.16 -5.39 11.22
CA ASN A 96 3.22 -5.90 9.86
C ASN A 96 2.92 -7.41 9.81
N ILE A 97 3.59 -8.21 10.65
CA ILE A 97 3.35 -9.66 10.72
C ILE A 97 1.89 -9.94 11.09
N ALA A 98 1.36 -9.29 12.12
CA ALA A 98 -0.03 -9.48 12.52
C ALA A 98 -1.00 -9.11 11.39
N ALA A 99 -0.79 -7.96 10.74
CA ALA A 99 -1.68 -7.47 9.71
C ALA A 99 -1.75 -8.40 8.49
N PHE A 100 -0.62 -8.88 7.98
CA PHE A 100 -0.63 -9.73 6.79
C PHE A 100 -0.85 -11.21 7.10
N TYR A 101 -0.27 -11.76 8.17
CA TYR A 101 -0.37 -13.19 8.44
C TYR A 101 -1.64 -13.58 9.18
N ILE A 102 -2.09 -12.77 10.14
CA ILE A 102 -3.26 -13.11 10.95
C ILE A 102 -4.54 -12.65 10.27
N ILE A 103 -4.51 -11.53 9.52
CA ILE A 103 -5.71 -10.96 8.90
C ILE A 103 -5.67 -11.06 7.38
N GLY A 104 -4.60 -10.56 6.74
CA GLY A 104 -4.52 -10.49 5.28
C GLY A 104 -4.62 -11.86 4.59
N ILE A 105 -3.87 -12.87 5.05
CA ILE A 105 -3.91 -14.22 4.50
C ILE A 105 -5.30 -14.87 4.71
N PRO A 106 -5.87 -14.95 5.92
CA PRO A 106 -7.20 -15.52 6.11
C PRO A 106 -8.29 -14.83 5.29
N MET A 107 -8.26 -13.49 5.21
CA MET A 107 -9.20 -12.73 4.37
C MET A 107 -8.99 -13.04 2.90
N GLY A 108 -7.75 -13.11 2.42
CA GLY A 108 -7.43 -13.49 1.05
C GLY A 108 -7.93 -14.89 0.71
N LEU A 109 -7.74 -15.87 1.61
CA LEU A 109 -8.25 -17.24 1.43
C LEU A 109 -9.78 -17.28 1.42
N LEU A 110 -10.43 -16.56 2.33
CA LEU A 110 -11.89 -16.44 2.41
C LEU A 110 -12.46 -15.86 1.10
N PHE A 111 -11.97 -14.71 0.65
CA PHE A 111 -12.47 -14.07 -0.56
C PHE A 111 -12.12 -14.85 -1.83
N CYS A 112 -10.94 -15.46 -1.89
CA CYS A 112 -10.51 -16.23 -3.06
C CYS A 112 -11.33 -17.52 -3.24
N PHE A 113 -11.47 -18.32 -2.17
CA PHE A 113 -12.00 -19.68 -2.27
C PHE A 113 -13.47 -19.81 -1.86
N ILE A 114 -13.91 -19.10 -0.81
CA ILE A 114 -15.29 -19.24 -0.30
C ILE A 114 -16.25 -18.36 -1.12
N LEU A 115 -15.80 -17.17 -1.51
CA LEU A 115 -16.59 -16.22 -2.30
C LEU A 115 -16.29 -16.28 -3.82
N ASP A 116 -15.43 -17.21 -4.26
CA ASP A 116 -14.99 -17.43 -5.65
C ASP A 116 -14.57 -16.14 -6.39
N LEU A 117 -14.01 -15.16 -5.66
CA LEU A 117 -13.51 -13.92 -6.27
C LEU A 117 -12.13 -14.11 -6.93
N LYS A 118 -11.55 -15.31 -6.83
CA LYS A 118 -10.25 -15.69 -7.43
C LYS A 118 -9.18 -14.64 -7.11
N VAL A 119 -8.49 -14.13 -8.13
CA VAL A 119 -7.41 -13.14 -7.99
C VAL A 119 -7.91 -11.84 -7.33
N LYS A 120 -9.15 -11.40 -7.60
CA LYS A 120 -9.73 -10.21 -6.94
C LYS A 120 -9.81 -10.43 -5.41
N GLY A 121 -10.13 -11.65 -4.97
CA GLY A 121 -10.16 -12.00 -3.55
C GLY A 121 -8.80 -11.94 -2.87
N LEU A 122 -7.74 -12.39 -3.56
CA LEU A 122 -6.36 -12.28 -3.05
C LEU A 122 -5.94 -10.81 -2.86
N TRP A 123 -6.27 -9.94 -3.82
CA TRP A 123 -6.02 -8.50 -3.71
C TRP A 123 -6.77 -7.86 -2.55
N ILE A 124 -8.02 -8.24 -2.30
CA ILE A 124 -8.79 -7.77 -1.14
C ILE A 124 -8.12 -8.21 0.17
N GLY A 125 -7.57 -9.42 0.22
CA GLY A 125 -6.77 -9.89 1.36
C GLY A 125 -5.57 -8.99 1.63
N ILE A 126 -4.79 -8.67 0.60
CA ILE A 126 -3.65 -7.74 0.72
C ILE A 126 -4.10 -6.36 1.20
N LEU A 127 -5.15 -5.80 0.59
CA LEU A 127 -5.72 -4.50 0.97
C LEU A 127 -6.19 -4.47 2.43
N SER A 128 -6.77 -5.56 2.93
CA SER A 128 -7.19 -5.67 4.33
C SER A 128 -5.99 -5.61 5.29
N GLY A 129 -4.88 -6.26 4.93
CA GLY A 129 -3.61 -6.19 5.66
C GLY A 129 -3.02 -4.78 5.65
N CYS A 130 -2.92 -4.14 4.47
CA CYS A 130 -2.42 -2.77 4.35
C CYS A 130 -3.27 -1.76 5.15
N THR A 131 -4.60 -1.91 5.11
CA THR A 131 -5.52 -1.05 5.86
C THR A 131 -5.32 -1.18 7.37
N LEU A 132 -5.21 -2.41 7.87
CA LEU A 132 -4.97 -2.65 9.29
C LEU A 132 -3.59 -2.15 9.74
N GLN A 133 -2.55 -2.37 8.93
CA GLN A 133 -1.22 -1.84 9.19
C GLN A 133 -1.25 -0.30 9.27
N THR A 134 -1.85 0.36 8.29
CA THR A 134 -1.99 1.81 8.23
C THR A 134 -2.77 2.38 9.42
N LEU A 135 -3.85 1.71 9.85
CA LEU A 135 -4.66 2.15 10.99
C LEU A 135 -3.91 2.02 12.33
N THR A 136 -2.99 1.07 12.42
CA THR A 136 -2.30 0.74 13.68
C THR A 136 -0.98 1.51 13.85
N LEU A 137 -0.34 1.94 12.76
CA LEU A 137 0.93 2.68 12.76
C LEU A 137 0.74 4.19 12.92
#